data_AF-A0A8T3YG51-F1
#
_entry.id   AF-A0A8T3YG51-F1
#
_cell.length_a   1.000
_cell.length_b   1.000
_cell.length_c   1.000
_cell.angle_alpha   90.00
_cell.angle_beta   90.00
_cell.angle_gamma   90.00
#
_symmetry.space_group_name_H-M   'P 1'
#
loop_
_entity.id
_entity.type
_entity.pdbx_description
1 polymer ?
#
loop_
_entity_poly.entity_id
_entity_poly.type
_entity_poly.pdbx_seq_one_letter_code
_entity_poly.pdbx_strand_id
1 'polypeptide(L)'
;MPMNKHLALFLIVVMFGSGIGYAVIYQGVFSGRQQQEPNDPFIQQQQELNNIMTAGYVNRELTSEEKALILETGRTLVENFYPEGCAACAAAKPAITTFAGRVAGFVVVEEAVKNESLGINFIAPTGYQETIPFANATEANLMDKFCGISTVQPAECLLRDIGG
;
A
#
# COMPACT_ATOMS: atom_id res chain seq x y z
N MET A 1 38.24 32.57 55.11
CA MET A 1 37.06 31.79 54.68
C MET A 1 37.34 31.21 53.31
N PRO A 2 37.75 29.93 53.20
CA PRO A 2 38.08 29.32 51.92
C PRO A 2 36.83 28.68 51.29
N MET A 3 36.35 29.26 50.19
CA MET A 3 35.28 28.70 49.36
C MET A 3 35.90 27.84 48.25
N ASN A 4 35.35 26.64 48.08
CA ASN A 4 35.98 25.50 47.41
C ASN A 4 35.86 25.59 45.88
N LYS A 5 36.98 25.46 45.18
CA LYS A 5 37.15 25.73 43.72
C LYS A 5 36.59 24.63 42.79
N HIS A 6 35.84 23.66 43.31
CA HIS A 6 35.43 22.48 42.55
C HIS A 6 34.10 22.59 41.80
N LEU A 7 33.33 23.66 42.00
CA LEU A 7 31.98 23.77 41.40
C LEU A 7 31.93 24.50 40.05
N ALA A 8 32.99 25.23 39.67
CA ALA A 8 32.97 26.05 38.45
C ALA A 8 33.44 25.31 37.18
N LEU A 9 34.08 24.13 37.31
CA LEU A 9 34.71 23.45 36.17
C LEU A 9 33.79 22.45 35.44
N PHE A 10 32.62 22.12 36.01
CA PHE A 10 31.71 21.12 35.44
C PHE A 10 30.72 21.67 34.40
N LEU A 11 30.53 22.99 34.33
CA LEU A 11 29.55 23.60 33.43
C LEU A 11 30.07 23.93 32.02
N ILE A 12 31.38 23.82 31.76
CA ILE A 12 31.96 24.15 30.43
C ILE A 12 32.07 22.92 29.51
N VAL A 13 32.11 21.70 30.06
CA VAL A 13 32.32 20.48 29.26
C VAL A 13 31.06 20.01 28.51
N VAL A 14 29.86 20.44 28.93
CA VAL A 14 28.60 19.92 28.36
C VAL A 14 28.16 20.66 27.08
N MET A 15 28.78 21.80 26.70
CA MET A 15 28.35 22.59 25.53
C MET A 15 29.25 22.51 24.29
N PHE A 16 30.31 21.71 24.27
CA PHE A 16 31.21 21.57 23.10
C PHE A 16 31.48 20.11 22.69
N GLY A 17 30.50 19.22 22.87
CA GLY A 17 30.57 17.81 22.46
C GLY A 17 30.00 17.51 21.07
N SER A 18 29.99 18.48 20.15
CA SER A 18 29.49 18.30 18.79
C SER A 18 30.63 18.58 17.80
N GLY A 19 31.26 17.53 17.30
CA GLY A 19 32.17 17.71 16.18
C GLY A 19 33.18 16.60 15.96
N ILE A 20 32.81 15.69 15.05
CA ILE A 20 33.70 15.02 14.10
C ILE A 20 34.57 13.88 14.65
N GLY A 21 34.34 12.70 14.06
CA GLY A 21 35.46 11.94 13.52
C GLY A 21 35.78 10.62 14.20
N TYR A 22 35.05 9.57 13.84
CA TYR A 22 35.65 8.24 13.66
C TYR A 22 35.11 7.60 12.39
N ALA A 23 35.76 7.95 11.28
CA ALA A 23 35.89 7.04 10.16
C ALA A 23 37.02 6.06 10.48
N VAL A 24 36.82 4.80 10.09
CA VAL A 24 37.83 3.74 9.97
C VAL A 24 38.40 3.18 11.28
N ILE A 25 37.76 2.16 11.85
CA ILE A 25 38.38 0.84 12.15
C ILE A 25 37.24 -0.19 12.22
N TYR A 26 37.10 -1.06 11.22
CA TYR A 26 36.60 -2.45 11.32
C TYR A 26 36.65 -3.06 9.91
N GLN A 27 37.87 -3.15 9.36
CA GLN A 27 38.17 -4.20 8.38
C GLN A 27 38.70 -5.40 9.17
N GLY A 28 37.97 -6.52 9.07
CA GLY A 28 38.32 -7.79 9.70
C GLY A 28 37.34 -8.16 10.82
N VAL A 29 36.72 -9.33 10.69
CA VAL A 29 35.76 -9.95 11.63
C VAL A 29 34.30 -9.50 11.49
N PHE A 30 33.75 -9.59 10.27
CA PHE A 30 32.33 -9.94 10.10
C PHE A 30 32.22 -10.97 8.97
N SER A 31 32.79 -12.14 9.22
CA SER A 31 32.35 -13.36 8.54
C SER A 31 30.91 -13.62 8.94
N GLY A 32 29.99 -13.54 7.96
CA GLY A 32 28.71 -14.25 7.98
C GLY A 32 27.85 -14.09 9.23
N ARG A 33 27.22 -12.92 9.41
CA ARG A 33 25.81 -12.94 9.84
C ARG A 33 24.99 -12.63 8.60
N GLN A 34 24.57 -13.68 7.90
CA GLN A 34 23.34 -13.57 7.14
C GLN A 34 22.29 -13.03 8.10
N GLN A 35 21.64 -11.94 7.72
CA GLN A 35 20.38 -11.53 8.32
C GLN A 35 19.48 -12.76 8.27
N GLN A 36 19.33 -13.42 9.41
CA GLN A 36 18.28 -14.40 9.57
C GLN A 36 17.01 -13.56 9.65
N GLU A 37 16.29 -13.46 8.53
CA GLU A 37 14.90 -13.01 8.53
C GLU A 37 14.18 -13.73 9.69
N PRO A 38 13.43 -13.03 10.54
CA PRO A 38 12.66 -13.68 11.57
C PRO A 38 11.62 -14.56 10.88
N ASN A 39 11.88 -15.86 10.81
CA ASN A 39 10.94 -16.91 10.40
C ASN A 39 9.86 -17.12 11.49
N ASP A 40 9.33 -16.03 12.03
CA ASP A 40 8.11 -16.08 12.83
C ASP A 40 6.94 -15.90 11.86
N PRO A 41 6.11 -16.94 11.64
CA PRO A 41 4.99 -16.88 10.71
C PRO A 41 3.99 -15.77 11.05
N PHE A 42 3.92 -15.34 12.32
CA PHE A 42 3.06 -14.23 12.74
C PHE A 42 3.58 -12.88 12.25
N ILE A 43 4.90 -12.64 12.34
CA ILE A 43 5.53 -11.39 11.89
C ILE A 43 5.42 -11.27 10.36
N GLN A 44 5.60 -12.38 9.62
CA GLN A 44 5.47 -12.40 8.16
C GLN A 44 4.04 -12.09 7.71
N GLN A 45 3.03 -12.70 8.33
CA GLN A 45 1.62 -12.44 7.99
C GLN A 45 1.23 -10.99 8.28
N GLN A 46 1.72 -10.41 9.38
CA GLN A 46 1.43 -9.03 9.73
C GLN A 46 2.14 -8.03 8.81
N GLN A 47 3.35 -8.36 8.36
CA GLN A 47 4.10 -7.55 7.40
C GLN A 47 3.50 -7.63 5.99
N GLU A 48 3.00 -8.80 5.58
CA GLU A 48 2.28 -8.96 4.31
C GLU A 48 0.95 -8.20 4.32
N LEU A 49 0.20 -8.24 5.42
CA LEU A 49 -1.00 -7.43 5.59
C LEU A 49 -0.69 -5.93 5.53
N ASN A 50 0.39 -5.49 6.19
CA ASN A 50 0.83 -4.10 6.10
C ASN A 50 1.24 -3.72 4.67
N ASN A 51 1.82 -4.65 3.91
CA ASN A 51 2.17 -4.45 2.52
C ASN A 51 0.92 -4.39 1.62
N ILE A 52 -0.12 -5.17 1.86
CA ILE A 52 -1.41 -5.08 1.14
C ILE A 52 -2.12 -3.76 1.50
N MET A 53 -2.09 -3.39 2.76
CA MET A 53 -2.66 -2.14 3.25
C MET A 53 -1.94 -0.90 2.70
N THR A 54 -0.66 -1.01 2.34
CA THR A 54 0.10 0.07 1.71
C THR A 54 0.15 -0.04 0.19
N ALA A 55 -0.02 -1.23 -0.38
CA ALA A 55 -0.10 -1.46 -1.81
C ALA A 55 -1.51 -1.11 -2.32
N GLY A 56 -1.56 -0.41 -3.45
CA GLY A 56 -2.80 -0.23 -4.21
C GLY A 56 -3.11 -1.42 -5.12
N TYR A 57 -2.18 -2.38 -5.26
CA TYR A 57 -2.23 -3.45 -6.24
C TYR A 57 -1.57 -4.74 -5.71
N VAL A 58 -2.26 -5.87 -5.85
CA VAL A 58 -1.83 -7.18 -5.35
C VAL A 58 -1.98 -8.21 -6.47
N ASN A 59 -0.89 -8.89 -6.85
CA ASN A 59 -0.87 -9.89 -7.93
C ASN A 59 -1.14 -11.32 -7.43
N ARG A 60 -2.13 -11.46 -6.54
CA ARG A 60 -2.65 -12.74 -6.07
C ARG A 60 -4.09 -12.55 -5.61
N GLU A 61 -4.80 -13.65 -5.47
CA GLU A 61 -6.07 -13.63 -4.76
C GLU A 61 -5.84 -13.34 -3.28
N LEU A 62 -6.66 -12.45 -2.73
CA LEU A 62 -6.73 -12.17 -1.31
C LEU A 62 -7.62 -13.18 -0.60
N THR A 63 -7.27 -13.52 0.64
CA THR A 63 -8.15 -14.33 1.48
C THR A 63 -9.37 -13.53 1.94
N SER A 64 -10.42 -14.22 2.39
CA SER A 64 -11.63 -13.57 2.92
C SER A 64 -11.32 -12.60 4.07
N GLU A 65 -10.35 -12.95 4.92
CA GLU A 65 -9.90 -12.10 6.03
C GLU A 65 -9.21 -10.82 5.53
N GLU A 66 -8.35 -10.94 4.52
CA GLU A 66 -7.67 -9.79 3.91
C GLU A 66 -8.66 -8.85 3.22
N LYS A 67 -9.63 -9.43 2.50
CA LYS A 67 -10.73 -8.66 1.86
C LYS A 67 -11.55 -7.91 2.90
N ALA A 68 -11.92 -8.57 4.00
CA ALA A 68 -12.67 -7.95 5.09
C ALA A 68 -11.88 -6.76 5.69
N LEU A 69 -10.59 -6.93 5.96
CA LEU A 69 -9.74 -5.89 6.52
C LEU A 69 -9.63 -4.67 5.58
N ILE A 70 -9.52 -4.87 4.28
CA ILE A 70 -9.51 -3.78 3.30
C ILE A 70 -10.82 -3.00 3.35
N LEU A 71 -11.96 -3.71 3.33
CA LEU A 71 -13.28 -3.08 3.33
C LEU A 71 -13.55 -2.34 4.65
N GLU A 72 -13.11 -2.88 5.79
CA GLU A 72 -13.19 -2.23 7.11
C GLU A 72 -12.45 -0.89 7.15
N THR A 73 -11.42 -0.71 6.33
CA THR A 73 -10.67 0.56 6.26
C THR A 73 -11.38 1.64 5.45
N GLY A 74 -12.53 1.31 4.86
CA GLY A 74 -13.29 2.21 3.99
C GLY A 74 -12.76 2.26 2.55
N ARG A 75 -11.80 1.41 2.19
CA ARG A 75 -11.26 1.29 0.83
C ARG A 75 -12.14 0.38 -0.02
N THR A 76 -12.22 0.67 -1.31
CA THR A 76 -12.89 -0.18 -2.29
C THR A 76 -11.95 -1.28 -2.76
N LEU A 77 -12.43 -2.52 -2.76
CA LEU A 77 -11.73 -3.66 -3.34
C LEU A 77 -12.12 -3.80 -4.81
N VAL A 78 -11.13 -4.01 -5.68
CA VAL A 78 -11.34 -4.25 -7.11
C VAL A 78 -10.74 -5.60 -7.47
N GLU A 79 -11.60 -6.56 -7.81
CA GLU A 79 -11.19 -7.91 -8.19
C GLU A 79 -11.05 -7.98 -9.72
N ASN A 80 -9.83 -8.24 -10.18
CA ASN A 80 -9.50 -8.43 -11.59
C ASN A 80 -9.07 -9.88 -11.82
N PHE A 81 -10.07 -10.74 -11.99
CA PHE A 81 -9.87 -12.16 -12.26
C PHE A 81 -10.13 -12.48 -13.73
N TYR A 82 -9.19 -13.18 -14.36
CA TYR A 82 -9.27 -13.49 -15.79
C TYR A 82 -8.61 -14.84 -16.14
N PRO A 83 -9.08 -15.54 -17.19
CA PRO A 83 -8.47 -16.79 -17.62
C PRO A 83 -7.13 -16.54 -18.33
N GLU A 84 -6.28 -17.57 -18.39
CA GLU A 84 -5.04 -17.49 -19.14
C GLU A 84 -5.31 -17.16 -20.63
N GLY A 85 -4.49 -16.27 -21.21
CA GLY A 85 -4.62 -15.89 -22.62
C GLY A 85 -5.78 -14.95 -22.95
N CYS A 86 -6.42 -14.33 -21.95
CA CYS A 86 -7.50 -13.38 -22.19
C CYS A 86 -6.97 -12.07 -22.83
N ALA A 87 -7.37 -11.81 -24.08
CA ALA A 87 -6.94 -10.62 -24.83
C ALA A 87 -7.60 -9.33 -24.30
N ALA A 88 -8.86 -9.39 -23.89
CA ALA A 88 -9.61 -8.23 -23.41
C ALA A 88 -9.06 -7.69 -22.08
N CYS A 89 -8.69 -8.57 -21.14
CA CYS A 89 -8.05 -8.17 -19.88
C CYS A 89 -6.63 -7.65 -20.10
N ALA A 90 -5.86 -8.22 -21.04
CA ALA A 90 -4.57 -7.66 -21.42
C ALA A 90 -4.69 -6.22 -21.96
N ALA A 91 -5.74 -5.94 -22.74
CA ALA A 91 -6.05 -4.59 -23.22
C ALA A 91 -6.56 -3.66 -22.10
N ALA A 92 -7.28 -4.18 -21.11
CA ALA A 92 -7.81 -3.42 -19.97
C ALA A 92 -6.72 -3.09 -18.92
N LYS A 93 -5.68 -3.91 -18.81
CA LYS A 93 -4.64 -3.81 -17.75
C LYS A 93 -4.01 -2.42 -17.61
N PRO A 94 -3.65 -1.69 -18.70
CA PRO A 94 -3.11 -0.34 -18.59
C PRO A 94 -4.10 0.64 -17.94
N ALA A 95 -5.39 0.54 -18.28
CA ALA A 95 -6.44 1.39 -17.70
C ALA A 95 -6.65 1.10 -16.22
N ILE A 96 -6.68 -0.18 -15.83
CA ILE A 96 -6.79 -0.61 -14.43
C ILE A 96 -5.60 -0.12 -13.61
N THR A 97 -4.38 -0.27 -14.15
CA THR A 97 -3.15 0.16 -13.47
C THR A 97 -3.12 1.68 -13.29
N THR A 98 -3.51 2.43 -14.33
CA THR A 98 -3.57 3.90 -14.28
C THR A 98 -4.62 4.38 -13.29
N PHE A 99 -5.81 3.77 -13.31
CA PHE A 99 -6.88 4.02 -12.35
C PHE A 99 -6.38 3.79 -10.91
N ALA A 100 -5.81 2.62 -10.61
CA ALA A 100 -5.31 2.28 -9.28
C ALA A 100 -4.23 3.27 -8.78
N GLY A 101 -3.39 3.78 -9.70
CA GLY A 101 -2.39 4.80 -9.39
C GLY A 101 -3.01 6.16 -9.04
N ARG A 102 -4.10 6.56 -9.69
CA ARG A 102 -4.79 7.85 -9.40
C ARG A 102 -5.52 7.82 -8.07
N VAL A 103 -6.21 6.72 -7.78
CA VAL A 103 -6.96 6.55 -6.52
C VAL A 103 -6.16 5.78 -5.47
N ALA A 104 -4.83 5.92 -5.50
CA ALA A 104 -3.93 5.28 -4.56
C ALA A 104 -4.31 5.66 -3.12
N GLY A 105 -4.45 4.64 -2.26
CA GLY A 105 -4.91 4.80 -0.88
C GLY A 105 -6.43 4.70 -0.70
N PHE A 106 -7.23 4.80 -1.76
CA PHE A 106 -8.69 4.60 -1.70
C PHE A 106 -9.14 3.26 -2.26
N VAL A 107 -8.32 2.64 -3.12
CA VAL A 107 -8.59 1.35 -3.75
C VAL A 107 -7.48 0.36 -3.45
N VAL A 108 -7.86 -0.92 -3.35
CA VAL A 108 -6.94 -2.07 -3.51
C VAL A 108 -7.41 -2.87 -4.71
N VAL A 109 -6.53 -3.07 -5.69
CA VAL A 109 -6.78 -3.99 -6.81
C VAL A 109 -6.15 -5.34 -6.50
N GLU A 110 -6.93 -6.41 -6.54
CA GLU A 110 -6.40 -7.77 -6.59
C GLU A 110 -6.45 -8.29 -8.03
N GLU A 111 -5.38 -8.93 -8.46
CA GLU A 111 -5.23 -9.50 -9.81
C GLU A 111 -4.82 -10.96 -9.69
N ALA A 112 -5.61 -11.86 -10.29
CA ALA A 112 -5.29 -13.29 -10.31
C ALA A 112 -5.79 -13.97 -11.58
N VAL A 113 -5.03 -14.96 -12.05
CA VAL A 113 -5.44 -15.79 -13.20
C VAL A 113 -6.42 -16.86 -12.70
N LYS A 114 -7.67 -16.78 -13.15
CA LYS A 114 -8.77 -17.69 -12.78
C LYS A 114 -9.74 -17.90 -13.93
N ASN A 115 -10.28 -19.11 -14.05
CA ASN A 115 -11.25 -19.47 -15.10
C ASN A 115 -12.68 -18.98 -14.84
N GLU A 116 -12.91 -18.14 -13.84
CA GLU A 116 -14.24 -17.93 -13.25
C GLU A 116 -14.79 -16.50 -13.44
N SER A 117 -14.06 -15.60 -14.11
CA SER A 117 -14.49 -14.21 -14.27
C SER A 117 -14.07 -13.62 -15.62
N LEU A 118 -15.01 -12.93 -16.28
CA LEU A 118 -14.80 -12.18 -17.52
C LEU A 118 -14.94 -10.66 -17.29
N GLY A 119 -14.75 -10.19 -16.06
CA GLY A 119 -14.92 -8.78 -15.72
C GLY A 119 -14.11 -8.31 -14.52
N ILE A 120 -14.26 -7.03 -14.23
CA ILE A 120 -13.63 -6.32 -13.11
C ILE A 120 -14.73 -6.08 -12.07
N ASN A 121 -14.63 -6.74 -10.92
CA ASN A 121 -15.61 -6.59 -9.85
C ASN A 121 -15.19 -5.48 -8.90
N PHE A 122 -16.10 -4.57 -8.58
CA PHE A 122 -15.91 -3.54 -7.58
C PHE A 122 -16.71 -3.91 -6.35
N ILE A 123 -16.08 -3.88 -5.19
CA ILE A 123 -16.70 -4.20 -3.90
C ILE A 123 -16.48 -3.00 -2.98
N ALA A 124 -17.56 -2.32 -2.65
CA ALA A 124 -17.55 -1.18 -1.75
C ALA A 124 -17.58 -1.63 -0.27
N PRO A 125 -17.08 -0.82 0.67
CA PRO A 125 -17.18 -1.07 2.11
C PRO A 125 -18.61 -1.31 2.61
N THR A 126 -19.60 -0.79 1.89
CA THR A 126 -21.03 -0.96 2.18
C THR A 126 -21.56 -2.36 1.84
N GLY A 127 -20.74 -3.19 1.19
CA GLY A 127 -21.15 -4.47 0.63
C GLY A 127 -21.79 -4.37 -0.76
N TYR A 128 -21.94 -3.16 -1.31
CA TYR A 128 -22.39 -3.00 -2.70
C TYR A 128 -21.33 -3.55 -3.66
N GLN A 129 -21.79 -4.28 -4.68
CA GLN A 129 -20.90 -4.85 -5.70
C GLN A 129 -21.39 -4.53 -7.10
N GLU A 130 -20.45 -4.23 -7.99
CA GLU A 130 -20.72 -4.01 -9.41
C GLU A 130 -19.61 -4.56 -10.29
N THR A 131 -19.98 -5.28 -11.34
CA THR A 131 -19.02 -5.86 -12.29
C THR A 131 -19.02 -5.11 -13.61
N ILE A 132 -17.82 -4.73 -14.07
CA ILE A 132 -17.60 -4.11 -15.38
C ILE A 132 -16.99 -5.13 -16.34
N PRO A 133 -17.56 -5.35 -17.54
CA PRO A 133 -16.93 -6.17 -18.56
C PRO A 133 -15.58 -5.60 -19.00
N PHE A 134 -14.58 -6.45 -19.27
CA PHE A 134 -13.25 -5.99 -19.72
C PHE A 134 -13.29 -5.07 -20.95
N ALA A 135 -14.23 -5.29 -21.86
CA ALA A 135 -14.41 -4.45 -23.06
C ALA A 135 -14.73 -2.98 -22.71
N ASN A 136 -15.30 -2.73 -21.53
CA ASN A 136 -15.69 -1.41 -21.06
C ASN A 136 -14.72 -0.84 -20.01
N ALA A 137 -13.59 -1.49 -19.78
CA ALA A 137 -12.60 -1.12 -18.76
C ALA A 137 -11.73 0.07 -19.20
N THR A 138 -12.36 1.22 -19.43
CA THR A 138 -11.65 2.49 -19.65
C THR A 138 -11.40 3.18 -18.31
N GLU A 139 -10.35 3.99 -18.22
CA GLU A 139 -10.03 4.73 -16.99
C GLU A 139 -11.22 5.58 -16.51
N ALA A 140 -11.91 6.24 -17.45
CA ALA A 140 -13.08 7.06 -17.15
C ALA A 140 -14.24 6.23 -16.56
N ASN A 141 -14.52 5.05 -17.12
CA ASN A 141 -15.58 4.18 -16.63
C ASN A 141 -15.22 3.57 -15.25
N LEU A 142 -13.97 3.17 -15.05
CA LEU A 142 -13.49 2.70 -13.75
C LEU A 142 -13.63 3.78 -12.67
N MET A 143 -13.24 5.01 -12.99
CA MET A 143 -13.40 6.15 -12.10
C MET A 143 -14.88 6.47 -11.84
N ASP A 144 -15.74 6.40 -12.86
CA ASP A 144 -17.18 6.62 -12.72
C ASP A 144 -17.81 5.63 -11.75
N LYS A 145 -17.49 4.34 -11.90
CA LYS A 145 -17.97 3.31 -10.99
C LYS A 145 -17.45 3.49 -9.58
N PHE A 146 -16.16 3.76 -9.43
CA PHE A 146 -15.58 4.04 -8.13
C PHE A 146 -16.26 5.22 -7.43
N CYS A 147 -16.37 6.38 -8.08
CA CYS A 147 -17.04 7.55 -7.48
C CYS A 147 -18.52 7.30 -7.16
N GLY A 148 -19.20 6.42 -7.89
CA GLY A 148 -20.60 6.07 -7.64
C GLY A 148 -20.83 5.18 -6.41
N ILE A 149 -19.82 4.40 -5.99
CA ILE A 149 -19.99 3.37 -4.95
C ILE A 149 -19.15 3.63 -3.69
N SER A 150 -18.09 4.43 -3.80
CA SER A 150 -17.10 4.57 -2.74
C SER A 150 -17.58 5.51 -1.65
N THR A 151 -17.44 5.06 -0.41
CA THR A 151 -17.75 5.85 0.79
C THR A 151 -16.72 6.93 1.05
N VAL A 152 -15.45 6.64 0.73
CA VAL A 152 -14.32 7.56 0.85
C VAL A 152 -13.80 7.87 -0.54
N GLN A 153 -13.83 9.14 -0.92
CA GLN A 153 -13.53 9.57 -2.29
C GLN A 153 -12.42 10.62 -2.32
N PRO A 154 -11.53 10.59 -3.34
CA PRO A 154 -10.61 11.68 -3.63
C PRO A 154 -11.37 12.90 -4.15
N ALA A 155 -10.72 14.07 -4.09
CA ALA A 155 -11.29 15.33 -4.57
C ALA A 155 -11.74 15.28 -6.05
N GLU A 156 -11.13 14.39 -6.84
CA GLU A 156 -11.45 14.16 -8.25
C GLU A 156 -12.90 13.71 -8.47
N CYS A 157 -13.48 12.94 -7.54
CA CYS A 157 -14.89 12.56 -7.62
C CYS A 157 -15.83 13.75 -7.32
N LEU A 158 -15.47 14.58 -6.33
CA LEU A 158 -16.27 15.74 -5.93
C LEU A 158 -16.37 16.80 -7.02
N LEU A 159 -15.33 16.95 -7.84
CA LEU A 159 -15.31 17.91 -8.95
C LEU A 159 -16.13 17.44 -10.16
N ARG A 160 -16.43 16.14 -10.28
CA ARG A 160 -17.28 15.62 -11.37
C ARG A 160 -18.75 15.97 -11.18
N ASP A 161 -19.23 16.07 -9.94
CA ASP A 161 -20.64 16.41 -9.65
C ASP A 161 -20.99 17.89 -9.89
N ILE A 162 -19.99 18.79 -9.93
CA ILE A 162 -20.21 20.24 -10.08
C ILE A 162 -20.22 20.67 -11.56
N GLY A 163 -19.73 19.83 -12.47
CA GLY A 163 -19.59 20.14 -13.90
C GLY A 163 -20.53 19.36 -14.84
N GLY A 164 -21.48 18.59 -14.29
CA GLY A 164 -22.45 17.78 -15.04
C GLY A 164 -23.72 18.52 -15.43
#